data_AF-A0A4R4LLM8-F1
#
_entry.id   AF-A0A4R4LLM8-F1
#
_cell.length_a   1.000
_cell.length_b   1.000
_cell.length_c   1.000
_cell.angle_alpha   90.00
_cell.angle_beta   90.00
_cell.angle_gamma   90.00
#
_symmetry.space_group_name_H-M   'P 1'
#
loop_
_entity.id
_entity.type
_entity.pdbx_description
1 polymer ?
#
loop_
_entity_poly.entity_id
_entity_poly.type
_entity_poly.pdbx_seq_one_letter_code
_entity_poly.pdbx_strand_id
1 'polypeptide(L)'
;MKLAVTAPDRLSVRTVPVPDPGDLIARLPHPSALAWIHRGEGIAGWGEAARIHLPGGPGRFTAAARLLREMFAAAAIDDPVGVPGTGPVAFGSFGFDPKSPDSTLIIPRRILGRRNGTAWLTT
;
A
#
# COMPACT_ATOMS: atom_id res chain seq x y z
N MET A 1 -24.78 -2.11 -3.30
CA MET A 1 -24.04 -1.93 -2.03
C MET A 1 -22.85 -1.01 -2.30
N LYS A 2 -22.73 0.11 -1.57
CA LYS A 2 -21.67 1.11 -1.76
C LYS A 2 -20.40 0.63 -1.04
N LEU A 3 -19.28 0.60 -1.75
CA LEU A 3 -17.97 0.31 -1.18
C LEU A 3 -17.64 1.37 -0.12
N ALA A 4 -17.29 0.94 1.09
CA ALA A 4 -16.91 1.86 2.17
C ALA A 4 -15.40 2.15 2.07
N VAL A 5 -15.07 3.41 1.80
CA VAL A 5 -13.71 3.93 1.83
C VAL A 5 -13.61 4.85 3.04
N THR A 6 -12.66 4.59 3.93
CA THR A 6 -12.26 5.55 4.97
C THR A 6 -10.93 6.15 4.52
N ALA A 7 -10.96 7.40 4.05
CA ALA A 7 -9.81 8.11 3.53
C ALA A 7 -10.02 9.64 3.67
N PRO A 8 -8.95 10.45 3.71
CA PRO A 8 -9.07 11.90 3.53
C PRO A 8 -9.58 12.25 2.12
N ASP A 9 -10.10 13.47 1.92
CA ASP A 9 -10.65 13.95 0.64
C ASP A 9 -9.67 13.79 -0.54
N ARG A 10 -8.36 13.88 -0.26
CA ARG A 10 -7.29 13.61 -1.23
C ARG A 10 -6.06 13.08 -0.51
N LEU A 11 -5.39 12.08 -1.10
CA LEU A 11 -4.07 11.64 -0.64
C LEU A 11 -2.99 12.62 -1.13
N SER A 12 -2.12 13.05 -0.22
CA SER A 12 -0.82 13.64 -0.56
C SER A 12 0.24 12.61 -0.27
N VAL A 13 1.10 12.33 -1.25
CA VAL A 13 2.11 11.28 -1.19
C VAL A 13 3.44 11.89 -1.53
N ARG A 14 4.42 11.69 -0.65
CA ARG A 14 5.79 12.11 -0.90
C ARG A 14 6.73 10.93 -0.74
N THR A 15 7.55 10.69 -1.76
CA THR A 15 8.63 9.71 -1.70
C THR A 15 9.97 10.43 -1.68
N VAL A 16 10.86 10.05 -0.78
CA VAL A 16 12.22 10.57 -0.73
C VAL A 16 13.23 9.43 -0.67
N PRO A 17 14.41 9.58 -1.30
CA PRO A 17 15.50 8.62 -1.10
C PRO A 17 15.98 8.69 0.35
N VAL A 18 16.37 7.53 0.89
CA VAL A 18 16.96 7.43 2.24
C VAL A 18 18.21 6.54 2.20
N PRO A 19 19.11 6.62 3.20
CA PRO A 19 20.17 5.64 3.36
C PRO A 19 19.63 4.21 3.47
N ASP A 20 20.42 3.22 3.07
CA ASP A 20 20.03 1.81 3.17
C ASP A 20 19.63 1.44 4.61
N PRO A 21 18.37 1.03 4.87
CA PRO A 21 17.91 0.67 6.21
C PRO A 21 18.47 -0.68 6.71
N GLY A 22 19.10 -1.46 5.83
CA GLY A 22 19.53 -2.83 6.09
C GLY A 22 18.37 -3.81 6.01
N ASP A 23 18.27 -4.70 7.00
CA ASP A 23 17.19 -5.67 7.08
C ASP A 23 15.84 -4.99 7.37
N LEU A 24 14.95 -4.96 6.36
CA LEU A 24 13.62 -4.40 6.47
C LEU A 24 12.75 -5.07 7.55
N ILE A 25 12.90 -6.38 7.78
CA ILE A 25 12.09 -7.12 8.75
C ILE A 25 12.47 -6.69 10.16
N ALA A 26 13.76 -6.57 10.45
CA ALA A 26 14.27 -6.09 11.73
C ALA A 26 13.86 -4.63 12.04
N ARG A 27 13.36 -3.89 11.05
CA ARG A 27 12.95 -2.48 11.17
C ARG A 27 11.43 -2.28 11.26
N LEU A 28 10.62 -3.34 11.29
CA LEU A 28 9.17 -3.21 11.39
C LEU A 28 8.78 -2.58 12.74
N PRO A 29 8.12 -1.40 12.74
CA PRO A 29 7.93 -0.63 13.97
C PRO A 29 6.71 -1.10 14.80
N HIS A 30 5.83 -1.93 14.23
CA HIS A 30 4.57 -2.31 14.87
C HIS A 30 4.10 -3.71 14.43
N PRO A 31 3.41 -4.49 15.29
CA PRO A 31 2.86 -5.80 14.91
C PRO A 31 1.85 -5.77 13.75
N SER A 32 1.22 -4.62 13.50
CA SER A 32 0.28 -4.42 12.39
C SER A 32 0.96 -3.91 11.11
N ALA A 33 2.29 -3.86 11.06
CA ALA A 33 3.01 -3.50 9.86
C ALA A 33 2.78 -4.56 8.78
N LEU A 34 2.71 -4.10 7.53
CA LEU A 34 2.48 -4.93 6.35
C LEU A 34 3.80 -5.01 5.59
N ALA A 35 4.16 -6.20 5.12
CA ALA A 35 5.42 -6.40 4.42
C ALA A 35 5.25 -7.27 3.18
N TRP A 36 5.94 -6.88 2.11
CA TRP A 36 6.15 -7.69 0.92
C TRP A 36 7.65 -7.68 0.62
N ILE A 37 8.34 -8.74 1.04
CA ILE A 37 9.81 -8.81 1.03
C ILE A 37 10.25 -10.13 0.40
N HIS A 38 11.20 -10.06 -0.52
CA HIS A 38 11.84 -11.21 -1.15
C HIS A 38 13.35 -11.00 -1.19
N ARG A 39 14.13 -11.95 -0.64
CA ARG A 39 15.61 -11.88 -0.57
C ARG A 39 16.10 -10.55 0.03
N GLY A 40 15.38 -10.08 1.04
CA GLY A 40 15.65 -8.85 1.76
C GLY A 40 15.22 -7.56 1.06
N GLU A 41 14.80 -7.60 -0.21
CA GLU A 41 14.29 -6.44 -0.95
C GLU A 41 12.77 -6.39 -0.94
N GLY A 42 12.20 -5.20 -1.08
CA GLY A 42 10.75 -5.02 -1.11
C GLY A 42 10.31 -3.80 -0.32
N ILE A 43 9.13 -3.90 0.30
CA ILE A 43 8.49 -2.79 1.02
C ILE A 43 7.91 -3.26 2.36
N ALA A 44 7.98 -2.37 3.34
CA ALA A 44 7.34 -2.48 4.64
C ALA A 44 6.51 -1.21 4.90
N GLY A 45 5.23 -1.37 5.19
CA GLY A 45 4.31 -0.26 5.42
C GLY A 45 3.64 -0.31 6.79
N TRP A 46 3.36 0.86 7.37
CA TRP A 46 2.64 0.96 8.64
C TRP A 46 1.80 2.23 8.75
N GLY A 47 0.87 2.21 9.72
CA GLY A 47 -0.23 3.16 9.79
C GLY A 47 -1.19 3.01 8.62
N GLU A 48 -2.38 3.60 8.70
CA GLU A 48 -3.39 3.53 7.63
C GLU A 48 -3.78 4.93 7.18
N ALA A 49 -3.47 5.25 5.92
CA ALA A 49 -3.89 6.49 5.27
C ALA A 49 -5.29 6.32 4.68
N ALA A 50 -5.56 5.15 4.12
CA ALA A 50 -6.87 4.76 3.63
C ALA A 50 -7.12 3.26 3.79
N ARG A 51 -8.39 2.91 3.96
CA ARG A 51 -8.89 1.54 3.98
C ARG A 51 -10.08 1.41 3.05
N ILE A 52 -10.07 0.37 2.22
CA ILE A 52 -11.14 0.05 1.28
C ILE A 52 -11.66 -1.34 1.62
N HIS A 53 -12.93 -1.43 2.01
CA HIS A 53 -13.62 -2.72 2.15
C HIS A 53 -14.26 -3.11 0.83
N LEU A 54 -14.08 -4.37 0.43
CA LEU A 54 -14.59 -4.93 -0.82
C LEU A 54 -15.62 -6.00 -0.49
N PRO A 55 -16.81 -6.00 -1.13
CA PRO A 55 -17.77 -7.06 -0.95
C PRO A 55 -17.22 -8.37 -1.51
N GLY A 56 -17.80 -9.47 -1.04
CA GLY A 56 -17.66 -10.76 -1.72
C GLY A 56 -18.22 -10.68 -3.14
N GLY A 57 -17.69 -11.54 -4.00
CA GLY A 57 -18.19 -11.82 -5.33
C GLY A 57 -17.07 -12.04 -6.34
N PRO A 58 -17.44 -12.50 -7.56
CA PRO A 58 -16.48 -12.71 -8.65
C PRO A 58 -15.82 -11.40 -9.10
N GLY A 59 -16.48 -10.25 -8.93
CA GLY A 59 -15.98 -8.94 -9.35
C GLY A 59 -15.04 -8.23 -8.36
N ARG A 60 -14.72 -8.82 -7.20
CA ARG A 60 -14.00 -8.13 -6.11
C ARG A 60 -12.62 -7.61 -6.50
N PHE A 61 -11.86 -8.35 -7.31
CA PHE A 61 -10.54 -7.94 -7.78
C PHE A 61 -10.63 -6.79 -8.78
N THR A 62 -11.59 -6.85 -9.71
CA THR A 62 -11.84 -5.77 -10.68
C THR A 62 -12.27 -4.49 -9.97
N ALA A 63 -13.16 -4.60 -8.97
CA ALA A 63 -13.59 -3.48 -8.15
C ALA A 63 -12.42 -2.88 -7.35
N ALA A 64 -11.58 -3.73 -6.74
CA ALA A 64 -10.38 -3.33 -6.02
C ALA A 64 -9.43 -2.51 -6.92
N ALA A 65 -9.10 -3.05 -8.09
CA ALA A 65 -8.20 -2.41 -9.03
C ALA A 65 -8.76 -1.09 -9.56
N ARG A 66 -10.08 -1.03 -9.84
CA ARG A 66 -10.75 0.21 -10.26
C ARG A 66 -10.66 1.29 -9.18
N LEU A 67 -11.05 0.97 -7.94
CA LEU A 67 -11.03 1.92 -6.83
C LEU A 67 -9.62 2.43 -6.53
N LEU A 68 -8.60 1.55 -6.57
CA LEU A 68 -7.21 1.97 -6.37
C LEU A 68 -6.75 2.91 -7.46
N ARG A 69 -7.06 2.61 -8.73
CA ARG A 69 -6.71 3.50 -9.85
C ARG A 69 -7.35 4.87 -9.69
N GLU A 70 -8.64 4.92 -9.35
CA GLU A 70 -9.36 6.18 -9.13
C GLU A 70 -8.75 6.98 -7.98
N MET A 71 -8.47 6.32 -6.85
CA MET A 71 -7.86 6.96 -5.67
C MET A 71 -6.46 7.50 -5.96
N PHE A 72 -5.60 6.72 -6.64
CA PHE A 72 -4.23 7.13 -6.93
C PHE A 72 -4.17 8.17 -8.04
N ALA A 73 -5.08 8.13 -9.02
CA ALA A 73 -5.19 9.16 -10.05
C ALA A 73 -5.61 10.52 -9.46
N ALA A 74 -6.41 10.51 -8.39
CA ALA A 74 -6.79 11.71 -7.67
C ALA A 74 -5.71 12.20 -6.69
N ALA A 75 -4.67 11.42 -6.37
CA ALA A 75 -3.66 11.81 -5.39
C ALA A 75 -2.75 12.96 -5.89
N ALA A 76 -2.16 13.70 -4.97
CA ALA A 76 -1.03 14.58 -5.27
C ALA A 76 0.26 13.82 -4.93
N ILE A 77 1.07 13.49 -5.94
CA ILE A 77 2.23 12.62 -5.80
C ILE A 77 3.51 13.38 -6.15
N ASP A 78 4.44 13.47 -5.20
CA ASP A 78 5.82 13.90 -5.38
C ASP A 78 6.74 12.68 -5.18
N ASP A 79 7.20 12.09 -6.28
CA ASP A 79 8.03 10.87 -6.27
C ASP A 79 9.18 10.98 -7.27
N PRO A 80 10.29 11.63 -6.89
CA PRO A 80 11.49 11.72 -7.70
C PRO A 80 12.30 10.41 -7.74
N VAL A 81 11.98 9.41 -6.91
CA VAL A 81 12.73 8.15 -6.85
C VAL A 81 12.32 7.24 -8.02
N GLY A 82 11.02 7.15 -8.31
CA GLY A 82 10.50 6.60 -9.57
C GLY A 82 10.88 5.14 -9.87
N VAL A 83 11.14 4.33 -8.85
CA VAL A 83 11.40 2.89 -8.99
C VAL A 83 10.19 2.06 -8.56
N PRO A 84 10.00 0.83 -9.04
CA PRO A 84 8.78 0.09 -8.68
C PRO A 84 8.72 -0.16 -7.16
N GLY A 85 7.62 0.27 -6.55
CA GLY A 85 7.39 0.24 -5.11
C GLY A 85 7.41 1.62 -4.43
N THR A 86 7.77 2.69 -5.15
CA THR A 86 7.64 4.09 -4.70
C THR A 86 6.23 4.64 -4.93
N GLY A 87 5.92 5.81 -4.36
CA GLY A 87 4.58 6.38 -4.41
C GLY A 87 3.56 5.62 -3.54
N PRO A 88 2.25 5.81 -3.76
CA PRO A 88 1.24 5.14 -2.96
C PRO A 88 1.17 3.65 -3.35
N VAL A 89 1.14 2.78 -2.33
CA VAL A 89 0.96 1.34 -2.50
C VAL A 89 -0.19 0.87 -1.62
N ALA A 90 -0.95 -0.11 -2.11
CA ALA A 90 -1.96 -0.80 -1.33
C ALA A 90 -1.56 -2.26 -1.08
N PHE A 91 -1.70 -2.70 0.16
CA PHE A 91 -1.65 -4.10 0.54
C PHE A 91 -3.07 -4.66 0.50
N GLY A 92 -3.26 -5.76 -0.24
CA GLY A 92 -4.56 -6.41 -0.37
C GLY A 92 -4.64 -7.73 0.39
N SER A 93 -5.72 -7.91 1.15
CA SER A 93 -6.14 -9.20 1.69
C SER A 93 -7.48 -9.56 1.06
N PHE A 94 -7.59 -10.76 0.52
CA PHE A 94 -8.80 -11.21 -0.17
C PHE A 94 -9.28 -12.52 0.43
N GLY A 95 -10.60 -12.60 0.64
CA GLY A 95 -11.24 -13.84 1.05
C GLY A 95 -10.98 -14.96 0.04
N PHE A 96 -10.66 -16.14 0.57
CA PHE A 96 -10.45 -17.35 -0.23
C PHE A 96 -11.76 -17.76 -0.92
N ASP A 97 -12.85 -17.90 -0.15
CA ASP A 97 -14.18 -18.08 -0.70
C ASP A 97 -14.59 -16.80 -1.43
N PRO A 98 -14.96 -16.87 -2.72
CA PRO A 98 -15.48 -15.73 -3.46
C PRO A 98 -16.64 -15.01 -2.76
N LYS A 99 -17.43 -15.67 -1.92
CA LYS A 99 -18.56 -15.09 -1.20
C LYS A 99 -18.18 -14.38 0.10
N SER A 100 -16.95 -14.54 0.60
CA SER A 100 -16.52 -13.88 1.84
C SER A 100 -16.53 -12.35 1.68
N PRO A 101 -17.15 -11.61 2.62
CA PRO A 101 -17.24 -10.15 2.58
C PRO A 101 -15.99 -9.43 3.10
N ASP A 102 -14.93 -10.16 3.46
CA ASP A 102 -13.84 -9.64 4.31
C ASP A 102 -12.62 -9.17 3.51
N SER A 103 -12.76 -9.03 2.19
CA SER A 103 -11.68 -8.54 1.33
C SER A 103 -11.41 -7.06 1.63
N THR A 104 -10.15 -6.68 1.79
CA THR A 104 -9.75 -5.33 2.20
C THR A 104 -8.47 -4.90 1.50
N LEU A 105 -8.37 -3.62 1.19
CA LEU A 105 -7.12 -2.95 0.82
C LEU A 105 -6.73 -1.94 1.90
N ILE A 106 -5.45 -1.92 2.25
CA ILE A 106 -4.86 -0.93 3.16
C ILE A 106 -3.79 -0.14 2.41
N ILE A 107 -3.93 1.19 2.41
CA ILE A 107 -2.90 2.11 1.94
C ILE A 107 -2.15 2.60 3.17
N PRO A 108 -0.87 2.25 3.35
CA PRO A 108 -0.12 2.67 4.52
C PRO A 108 0.13 4.18 4.58
N ARG A 109 0.30 4.73 5.79
CA ARG A 109 0.78 6.12 5.95
C ARG A 109 2.27 6.27 5.70
N ARG A 110 3.03 5.20 5.93
CA ARG A 110 4.48 5.19 5.73
C ARG A 110 4.87 3.90 5.04
N ILE A 111 5.78 3.98 4.07
CA ILE A 111 6.33 2.82 3.37
C ILE A 111 7.84 2.99 3.31
N LEU A 112 8.57 2.09 3.97
CA LEU A 112 10.01 1.96 3.83
C LEU A 112 10.28 0.87 2.78
N GLY A 113 11.04 1.20 1.74
CA GLY A 113 11.34 0.27 0.68
C GLY A 113 12.82 0.24 0.34
N ARG A 114 13.27 -0.89 -0.21
CA ARG A 114 14.57 -1.00 -0.85
C ARG A 114 14.55 -1.97 -2.03
N ARG A 115 15.31 -1.65 -3.07
CA ARG A 115 15.44 -2.46 -4.29
C ARG A 115 16.69 -2.07 -5.07
N ASN A 116 17.49 -3.04 -5.50
CA ASN A 116 18.65 -2.85 -6.36
C ASN A 116 19.60 -1.74 -5.87
N GLY A 117 19.83 -1.65 -4.55
CA GLY A 117 20.69 -0.63 -3.93
C GLY A 117 20.03 0.74 -3.71
N THR A 118 18.79 0.96 -4.16
CA THR A 118 18.02 2.17 -3.85
C THR A 118 17.10 1.92 -2.67
N ALA A 119 17.09 2.82 -1.68
CA ALA A 119 16.14 2.82 -0.58
C ALA A 119 15.34 4.12 -0.52
N TRP A 120 14.09 4.04 -0.08
CA TRP A 120 13.18 5.19 -0.01
C TRP A 120 12.24 5.11 1.17
N LEU A 121 11.71 6.28 1.55
CA LEU A 121 10.58 6.41 2.45
C LEU A 121 9.46 7.15 1.72
N THR A 122 8.28 6.53 1.65
CA THR A 122 7.03 7.18 1.27
C THR A 122 6.25 7.59 2.51
N THR A 123 5.67 8.79 2.51
CA THR A 123 4.76 9.32 3.54
C THR A 123 3.51 9.95 2.96
#